data_AF-A0A7S0JB06-F1
#
_entry.id   AF-A0A7S0JB06-F1
#
_cell.length_a   1.000
_cell.length_b   1.000
_cell.length_c   1.000
_cell.angle_alpha   90.00
_cell.angle_beta   90.00
_cell.angle_gamma   90.00
#
_symmetry.space_group_name_H-M   'P 1'
#
loop_
_entity.id
_entity.type
_entity.pdbx_description
1 polymer ?
#
loop_
_entity_poly.entity_id
_entity_poly.type
_entity_poly.pdbx_seq_one_letter_code
_entity_poly.pdbx_strand_id
1 'polypeptide(L)'
;VRTWFDNVDFDVVRQRDERLRAYYEARYDSRLNVLDWDYTMELKPQAPVVHKVHFRRWRMSGQAFELRDSSYVAANRTMASMAAGSLMEVWKCRGSVVCG
;
A
#
# COMPACT_ATOMS: atom_id res chain seq x y z
N VAL A 1 -8.73 12.65 -6.55
CA VAL A 1 -8.38 13.64 -5.50
C VAL A 1 -7.05 14.28 -5.87
N ARG A 2 -6.93 15.61 -5.85
CA ARG A 2 -5.71 16.31 -6.26
C ARG A 2 -4.77 16.48 -5.05
N THR A 3 -4.06 15.41 -4.70
CA THR A 3 -3.29 15.29 -3.45
C THR A 3 -1.96 16.06 -3.43
N TRP A 4 -1.56 16.63 -4.57
CA TRP A 4 -0.31 17.39 -4.73
C TRP A 4 -0.47 18.90 -4.50
N PHE A 5 -1.69 19.41 -4.29
CA PHE A 5 -1.88 20.82 -3.97
C PHE A 5 -1.52 21.12 -2.52
N ASP A 6 -0.87 22.26 -2.28
CA ASP A 6 -0.45 22.67 -0.93
C ASP A 6 -1.63 22.86 0.04
N ASN A 7 -2.78 23.27 -0.49
CA ASN A 7 -4.00 23.55 0.27
C ASN A 7 -4.84 22.32 0.65
N VAL A 8 -4.38 21.10 0.35
CA VAL A 8 -5.06 19.86 0.73
C VAL A 8 -4.29 19.19 1.87
N ASP A 9 -4.99 18.86 2.94
CA ASP A 9 -4.42 18.07 4.03
C ASP A 9 -4.03 16.67 3.54
N PHE A 10 -2.75 16.34 3.72
CA PHE A 10 -2.15 15.12 3.21
C PHE A 10 -1.77 14.19 4.35
N ASP A 11 -2.72 13.32 4.75
CA ASP A 11 -2.46 12.24 5.70
C ASP A 11 -1.90 11.01 4.97
N VAL A 12 -0.61 10.74 5.16
CA VAL A 12 0.09 9.57 4.59
C VAL A 12 -0.41 8.26 5.18
N VAL A 13 -0.71 8.24 6.47
CA VAL A 13 -1.06 7.01 7.18
C VAL A 13 -2.38 6.49 6.63
N ARG A 14 -3.39 7.37 6.53
CA ARG A 14 -4.70 7.03 5.96
C ARG A 14 -4.60 6.59 4.51
N GLN A 15 -3.91 7.34 3.66
CA GLN A 15 -3.80 6.99 2.23
C GLN A 15 -3.05 5.68 2.00
N ARG A 16 -2.05 5.38 2.83
CA ARG A 16 -1.37 4.10 2.80
C ARG A 16 -2.31 2.99 3.24
N ASP A 17 -3.10 3.21 4.28
CA ASP A 17 -4.08 2.22 4.75
C ASP A 17 -5.10 1.87 3.66
N GLU A 18 -5.66 2.88 3.00
CA GLU A 18 -6.59 2.71 1.87
C GLU A 18 -5.97 1.90 0.73
N ARG A 19 -4.71 2.16 0.38
CA ARG A 19 -3.99 1.37 -0.63
C ARG A 19 -3.76 -0.07 -0.20
N LEU A 20 -3.41 -0.29 1.06
CA LEU A 20 -3.22 -1.64 1.58
C LEU A 20 -4.54 -2.42 1.62
N ARG A 21 -5.66 -1.77 1.95
CA ARG A 21 -6.99 -2.38 1.86
C ARG A 21 -7.34 -2.77 0.44
N ALA A 22 -7.06 -1.90 -0.53
CA ALA A 22 -7.27 -2.22 -1.94
C ALA A 22 -6.36 -3.36 -2.44
N TYR A 23 -5.13 -3.47 -1.94
CA TYR A 23 -4.17 -4.50 -2.37
C TYR A 23 -4.45 -5.88 -1.74
N TYR A 24 -4.74 -5.92 -0.44
CA TYR A 24 -4.94 -7.19 0.28
C TYR A 24 -6.40 -7.66 0.27
N GLU A 25 -7.36 -6.77 0.02
CA GLU A 25 -8.80 -7.04 0.01
C GLU A 25 -9.22 -7.85 1.26
N ALA A 26 -9.85 -9.01 1.08
CA ALA A 26 -10.30 -9.89 2.16
C ALA A 26 -9.17 -10.38 3.09
N ARG A 27 -7.90 -10.31 2.65
CA ARG A 27 -6.73 -10.73 3.44
C ARG A 27 -6.16 -9.61 4.30
N TYR A 28 -6.75 -8.41 4.24
CA TYR A 28 -6.25 -7.26 4.99
C TYR A 28 -6.22 -7.52 6.51
N ASP A 29 -7.23 -8.21 7.04
CA ASP A 29 -7.31 -8.57 8.46
C ASP A 29 -6.22 -9.58 8.88
N SER A 30 -5.81 -10.45 7.96
CA SER A 30 -4.75 -11.46 8.16
C SER A 30 -3.41 -11.05 7.54
N ARG A 31 -3.20 -9.76 7.26
CA ARG A 31 -2.01 -9.25 6.54
C ARG A 31 -0.68 -9.67 7.15
N LEU A 32 -0.60 -9.81 8.46
CA LEU A 32 0.64 -10.23 9.14
C LEU A 32 1.06 -11.64 8.71
N ASN A 33 0.10 -12.53 8.49
CA ASN A 33 0.36 -13.89 8.02
C ASN A 33 0.76 -13.91 6.54
N VAL A 34 0.11 -13.06 5.71
CA VAL A 34 0.48 -12.91 4.30
C VAL A 34 1.92 -12.41 4.17
N LEU A 35 2.32 -11.43 4.98
CA LEU A 35 3.68 -10.90 4.98
C LEU A 35 4.74 -11.94 5.38
N ASP A 36 4.43 -12.86 6.29
CA ASP A 36 5.36 -13.93 6.68
C ASP A 36 5.54 -14.97 5.57
N TRP A 37 4.46 -15.24 4.83
CA TRP A 37 4.49 -16.07 3.63
C TRP A 37 5.34 -15.42 2.52
N ASP A 38 5.09 -14.14 2.21
CA ASP A 38 5.87 -13.38 1.21
C ASP A 38 7.37 -13.37 1.56
N TYR A 39 7.70 -13.19 2.84
CA TYR A 39 9.08 -13.23 3.32
C TYR A 39 9.74 -14.58 3.02
N THR A 40 9.06 -15.66 3.34
CA THR A 40 9.62 -17.02 3.28
C THR A 40 9.73 -17.52 1.84
N MET A 41 8.73 -17.21 1.00
CA MET A 41 8.63 -17.73 -0.37
C MET A 41 9.35 -16.87 -1.41
N GLU A 42 9.32 -15.54 -1.26
CA GLU A 42 9.85 -14.64 -2.28
C GLU A 42 11.16 -13.98 -1.85
N LEU A 43 11.18 -13.34 -0.67
CA LEU A 43 12.33 -12.52 -0.28
C LEU A 43 13.52 -13.34 0.17
N LYS A 44 13.32 -14.34 1.02
CA LYS A 44 14.39 -15.18 1.58
C LYS A 44 15.30 -15.83 0.53
N PRO A 45 14.79 -16.40 -0.60
CA PRO A 45 15.67 -16.96 -1.63
C PRO A 45 16.46 -15.89 -2.38
N GLN A 46 15.95 -14.66 -2.50
CA GLN A 46 16.61 -13.58 -3.25
C GLN A 46 17.58 -12.76 -2.38
N ALA A 47 17.21 -12.52 -1.12
CA ALA A 47 17.90 -11.61 -0.21
C ALA A 47 17.94 -12.21 1.22
N PRO A 48 18.81 -13.22 1.47
CA PRO A 48 18.89 -13.88 2.77
C PRO A 48 19.44 -12.97 3.88
N VAL A 49 20.08 -11.86 3.53
CA VAL A 49 20.61 -10.86 4.47
C VAL A 49 19.49 -10.12 5.20
N VAL A 50 18.31 -10.01 4.60
CA VAL A 50 17.19 -9.28 5.21
C VAL A 50 16.52 -10.14 6.28
N HIS A 51 16.59 -9.67 7.54
CA HIS A 51 15.93 -10.34 8.64
C HIS A 51 14.41 -10.10 8.66
N LYS A 52 13.64 -11.12 9.05
CA LYS A 52 12.17 -11.08 9.10
C LYS A 52 11.59 -9.90 9.89
N VAL A 53 12.25 -9.48 10.97
CA VAL A 53 11.78 -8.37 11.82
C VAL A 53 11.87 -7.04 11.07
N HIS A 54 12.96 -6.81 10.33
CA HIS A 54 13.11 -5.60 9.52
C HIS A 54 12.13 -5.59 8.36
N PHE A 55 11.96 -6.73 7.69
CA PHE A 55 10.98 -6.85 6.63
C PHE A 55 9.55 -6.57 7.11
N ARG A 56 9.15 -7.17 8.24
CA ARG A 56 7.84 -6.91 8.86
C ARG A 56 7.67 -5.45 9.24
N ARG A 57 8.68 -4.83 9.87
CA ARG A 57 8.66 -3.42 10.26
C ARG A 57 8.52 -2.51 9.05
N TRP A 58 9.26 -2.79 7.97
CA TRP A 58 9.15 -2.03 6.73
C TRP A 58 7.76 -2.14 6.11
N ARG A 59 7.21 -3.36 5.98
CA ARG A 59 5.88 -3.55 5.38
C ARG A 59 4.76 -2.94 6.23
N MET A 60 4.94 -2.83 7.54
CA MET A 60 3.98 -2.21 8.48
C MET A 60 4.12 -0.69 8.62
N SER A 61 5.32 -0.11 8.51
CA SER A 61 5.56 1.33 8.60
C SER A 61 5.60 2.04 7.24
N GLY A 62 5.93 1.31 6.16
CA GLY A 62 6.23 1.87 4.84
C GLY A 62 7.65 2.40 4.71
N GLN A 63 8.49 2.26 5.75
CA GLN A 63 9.85 2.78 5.79
C GLN A 63 10.87 1.64 5.78
N ALA A 64 11.70 1.60 4.73
CA ALA A 64 12.73 0.56 4.57
C ALA A 64 13.98 0.84 5.41
N PHE A 65 14.37 2.12 5.47
CA PHE A 65 15.59 2.57 6.11
C PHE A 65 15.27 3.73 7.05
N GLU A 66 15.75 3.62 8.28
CA GLU A 66 15.65 4.66 9.29
C GLU A 66 16.90 5.53 9.18
N LEU A 67 16.72 6.84 8.96
CA LEU A 67 17.82 7.79 9.15
C LEU A 67 18.06 7.96 10.64
N ARG A 68 19.32 7.80 11.04
CA ARG A 68 19.82 7.60 12.41
C ARG A 68 19.10 8.37 13.52
N ASP A 69 18.80 9.65 13.30
CA ASP A 69 18.16 10.52 14.31
C ASP A 69 17.25 11.58 13.66
N SER A 70 16.73 11.31 12.47
CA SER A 70 15.81 12.25 11.83
C SER A 70 14.37 11.89 12.19
N SER A 71 13.67 12.79 12.86
CA SER A 71 12.23 12.70 13.00
C SER A 71 11.55 13.00 11.67
N TYR A 72 10.75 12.07 11.14
CA TYR A 72 9.92 12.27 9.96
C TYR A 72 8.66 13.06 10.36
N VAL A 73 8.81 14.37 10.57
CA VAL A 73 7.73 15.26 11.07
C VAL A 73 6.70 15.57 9.99
N ALA A 74 7.12 15.57 8.72
CA ALA A 74 6.28 15.92 7.58
C ALA A 74 6.29 14.83 6.51
N ALA A 75 5.14 14.65 5.89
CA ALA A 75 4.94 13.75 4.76
C ALA A 75 5.53 14.31 3.45
N ASN A 76 6.36 13.53 2.76
CA ASN A 76 6.83 13.89 1.41
C ASN A 76 5.73 13.74 0.37
N ARG A 77 5.02 14.84 0.07
CA ARG A 77 3.91 14.88 -0.90
C ARG A 77 4.34 14.52 -2.32
N THR A 78 5.57 14.85 -2.71
CA THR A 78 6.12 14.54 -4.04
C THR A 78 6.35 13.04 -4.28
N MET A 79 6.54 12.26 -3.21
CA MET A 79 6.66 10.80 -3.29
C MET A 79 5.29 10.10 -3.29
N ALA A 80 4.20 10.83 -3.10
CA ALA A 80 2.86 10.29 -3.11
C ALA A 80 2.34 10.14 -4.55
N SER A 81 2.91 9.21 -5.30
CA SER A 81 2.35 8.86 -6.60
C SER A 81 0.97 8.25 -6.40
N MET A 82 -0.04 8.83 -7.06
CA MET A 82 -1.35 8.21 -7.20
C MET A 82 -1.24 7.18 -8.32
N ALA A 83 -1.26 5.89 -7.98
CA ALA A 83 -1.74 4.91 -8.93
C ALA A 83 -3.26 5.12 -9.01
N ALA A 84 -3.73 5.84 -10.02
CA ALA A 84 -5.14 5.81 -10.37
C ALA A 84 -5.40 4.36 -10.82
N GLY A 85 -5.79 3.51 -9.87
CA GLY A 85 -6.18 2.16 -10.18
C GLY A 85 -7.31 2.25 -11.17
N SER A 86 -7.04 1.89 -12.43
CA SER A 86 -8.06 1.51 -13.40
C SER A 86 -8.66 0.19 -12.91
N LEU A 87 -9.35 0.21 -11.77
CA LEU A 87 -10.10 -0.93 -11.31
C LEU A 87 -11.38 -0.97 -12.14
N MET A 88 -11.28 -1.67 -13.27
CA MET A 88 -12.34 -2.56 -13.75
C MET A 88 -13.68 -1.88 -14.14
N GLU A 89 -13.67 -0.97 -15.12
CA GLU A 89 -14.86 -0.67 -15.94
C GLU A 89 -15.21 -1.81 -16.95
N VAL A 90 -14.95 -3.07 -16.59
CA VAL A 90 -15.21 -4.25 -17.45
C VAL A 90 -16.19 -5.26 -16.82
N TRP A 91 -16.62 -5.06 -15.56
CA TRP A 91 -17.55 -5.98 -14.89
C TRP A 91 -18.88 -5.35 -14.45
N LYS A 92 -19.35 -4.32 -15.17
CA LYS A 92 -20.75 -3.90 -15.08
C LYS A 92 -21.52 -4.65 -16.19
N CYS A 93 -22.21 -5.71 -15.77
CA CYS A 93 -23.13 -6.54 -16.55
C CYS A 93 -23.73 -5.83 -17.77
N ARG A 94 -23.26 -6.16 -18.98
CA ARG A 94 -24.07 -6.03 -20.20
C ARG A 94 -24.86 -7.32 -20.36
N GLY A 95 -26.05 -7.35 -19.76
CA GLY A 95 -26.98 -8.45 -19.90
C GLY A 95 -28.23 -8.22 -19.06
N SER A 96 -29.22 -7.55 -19.66
CA SER A 96 -30.68 -7.49 -19.35
C SER A 96 -31.22 -6.14 -19.84
N VAL A 97 -31.72 -6.05 -21.09
CA VAL A 97 -33.16 -6.17 -21.45
C VAL A 97 -33.94 -4.86 -21.16
N VAL A 98 -34.31 -4.18 -22.25
CA VAL A 98 -35.38 -3.18 -22.52
C VAL A 98 -35.91 -2.28 -21.41
N CYS A 99 -36.05 -0.99 -21.74
CA CYS A 99 -37.24 -0.15 -21.52
C CYS A 99 -37.02 1.24 -22.16
N GLY A 100 -37.87 1.62 -23.14
CA GLY A 100 -37.93 2.96 -23.75
C GLY A 100 -37.59 3.00 -25.23
#